data_AF-E9IRL7-F1
#
_entry.id   AF-E9IRL7-F1
#
_cell.length_a   1.000
_cell.length_b   1.000
_cell.length_c   1.000
_cell.angle_alpha   90.00
_cell.angle_beta   90.00
_cell.angle_gamma   90.00
#
_symmetry.space_group_name_H-M   'P 1'
#
loop_
_entity.id
_entity.type
_entity.pdbx_description
1 polymer ?
#
loop_
_entity_poly.entity_id
_entity_poly.type
_entity_poly.pdbx_seq_one_letter_code
_entity_poly.pdbx_strand_id
1 'polypeptide(L)'
;MFLTKFPDNFKELSPDMFWLSIKQCKDHCDCNEFNELCDFALNALLLPHSSAACERVFSRMNSIKTKSRNTLLLSTTKSLLLASQCVSKADGCGKFDATKEMLNCMRKSTMYLDIWQSIIKT
;
A
#
# COMPACT_ATOMS: atom_id res chain seq x y z
N MET A 1 -38.28 -12.12 4.45
CA MET A 1 -37.47 -13.22 5.01
C MET A 1 -36.09 -13.05 4.42
N PHE A 2 -35.11 -12.60 5.20
CA PHE A 2 -33.75 -12.41 4.71
C PHE A 2 -33.19 -13.78 4.28
N LEU A 3 -32.89 -13.94 2.98
CA LEU A 3 -32.42 -15.21 2.41
C LEU A 3 -30.91 -15.42 2.59
N THR A 4 -30.22 -14.42 3.15
CA THR A 4 -28.78 -14.42 3.35
C THR A 4 -28.45 -15.03 4.71
N LYS A 5 -27.78 -16.20 4.70
CA LYS A 5 -27.18 -16.77 5.91
C LYS A 5 -25.94 -15.95 6.26
N PHE A 6 -25.97 -15.28 7.40
CA PHE A 6 -24.79 -14.60 7.95
C PHE A 6 -23.74 -15.62 8.41
N PRO A 7 -22.45 -15.27 8.39
CA PRO A 7 -21.39 -16.15 8.88
C PRO A 7 -21.50 -16.38 10.38
N ASP A 8 -21.43 -17.63 10.82
CA ASP A 8 -21.62 -18.04 12.23
C ASP A 8 -20.53 -17.51 13.18
N ASN A 9 -19.35 -17.18 12.66
CA ASN A 9 -18.18 -16.70 13.41
C ASN A 9 -18.01 -15.17 13.39
N PHE A 10 -19.08 -14.41 13.16
CA PHE A 10 -19.02 -12.95 12.99
C PHE A 10 -18.36 -12.17 14.15
N LYS A 11 -18.36 -12.72 15.37
CA LYS A 11 -17.75 -12.07 16.55
C LYS A 11 -16.22 -12.11 16.56
N GLU A 12 -15.62 -13.05 15.82
CA GLU A 12 -14.17 -13.26 15.77
C GLU A 12 -13.52 -12.59 14.55
N LEU A 13 -14.33 -12.13 13.60
CA LEU A 13 -13.86 -11.45 12.39
C LEU A 13 -13.51 -10.00 12.68
N SER A 14 -12.43 -9.52 12.06
CA SER A 14 -12.18 -8.07 12.01
C SER A 14 -13.29 -7.37 11.20
N PRO A 15 -13.60 -6.09 11.48
CA PRO A 15 -14.70 -5.38 10.82
C PRO A 15 -14.64 -5.42 9.29
N ASP A 16 -13.45 -5.31 8.72
CA ASP A 16 -13.20 -5.40 7.28
C ASP A 16 -13.52 -6.80 6.72
N MET A 17 -13.09 -7.86 7.40
CA MET A 17 -13.38 -9.25 7.02
C MET A 17 -14.85 -9.60 7.17
N PHE A 18 -15.52 -9.04 8.19
CA PHE A 18 -16.95 -9.18 8.36
C PHE A 18 -17.72 -8.57 7.19
N TRP A 19 -17.50 -7.30 6.84
CA TRP A 19 -18.21 -6.66 5.72
C TRP A 19 -17.84 -7.28 4.37
N LEU A 20 -16.60 -7.75 4.20
CA LEU A 20 -16.19 -8.51 3.02
C LEU A 20 -16.96 -9.84 2.91
N SER A 21 -17.14 -10.55 4.03
CA SER A 21 -17.90 -11.81 4.04
C SER A 21 -19.36 -11.59 3.67
N ILE A 22 -20.01 -10.54 4.19
CA ILE A 22 -21.39 -10.19 3.81
C ILE A 22 -21.45 -9.79 2.34
N LYS A 23 -20.43 -9.08 1.83
CA LYS A 23 -20.35 -8.73 0.41
C LYS A 23 -20.30 -9.96 -0.50
N GLN A 24 -19.71 -11.06 -0.02
CA GLN A 24 -19.58 -12.32 -0.73
C GLN A 24 -20.81 -13.23 -0.57
N CYS A 25 -21.65 -13.00 0.44
CA CYS A 25 -22.91 -13.72 0.62
C CYS A 25 -23.90 -13.33 -0.49
N LYS A 26 -24.18 -14.29 -1.37
CA LYS A 26 -25.19 -14.16 -2.42
C LYS A 26 -26.40 -15.02 -2.10
N ASP A 27 -27.57 -14.54 -2.51
CA ASP A 27 -28.80 -15.29 -2.42
C ASP A 27 -28.90 -16.37 -3.53
N HIS A 28 -30.02 -17.09 -3.56
CA HIS A 28 -30.30 -18.10 -4.60
C HIS A 28 -30.43 -17.51 -6.02
N CYS A 29 -30.53 -16.19 -6.15
CA CYS A 29 -30.59 -15.46 -7.41
C CYS A 29 -29.23 -14.82 -7.79
N ASP A 30 -28.14 -15.16 -7.09
CA ASP A 30 -26.80 -14.57 -7.24
C ASP A 30 -26.76 -13.06 -6.93
N CYS A 31 -27.78 -12.53 -6.26
CA CYS A 31 -27.90 -11.15 -5.84
C CYS A 31 -27.39 -10.98 -4.40
N ASN A 32 -26.79 -9.82 -4.11
CA ASN A 32 -26.47 -9.42 -2.74
C ASN A 32 -27.31 -8.20 -2.33
N GLU A 33 -28.28 -8.44 -1.45
CA GLU A 33 -29.18 -7.42 -0.89
C GLU A 33 -28.43 -6.28 -0.17
N PHE A 34 -27.23 -6.56 0.35
CA PHE A 34 -26.44 -5.62 1.14
C PHE A 34 -25.23 -5.05 0.39
N ASN A 35 -25.14 -5.20 -0.93
CA ASN A 35 -23.95 -4.78 -1.67
C ASN A 35 -23.58 -3.30 -1.41
N GLU A 36 -24.55 -2.39 -1.52
CA GLU A 36 -24.34 -0.95 -1.29
C GLU A 36 -23.92 -0.63 0.15
N LEU A 37 -24.51 -1.33 1.13
CA LEU A 37 -24.16 -1.17 2.53
C LEU A 37 -22.74 -1.68 2.82
N CYS A 38 -22.36 -2.81 2.23
CA CYS A 38 -21.02 -3.36 2.35
C CYS A 38 -20.00 -2.42 1.71
N ASP A 39 -20.30 -1.86 0.54
CA ASP A 39 -19.46 -0.88 -0.12
C ASP A 39 -19.29 0.38 0.72
N PHE A 40 -20.37 0.91 1.29
CA PHE A 40 -20.30 2.04 2.21
C PHE A 40 -19.43 1.72 3.44
N ALA A 41 -19.66 0.58 4.10
CA ALA A 41 -18.95 0.21 5.31
C ALA A 41 -17.45 -0.02 5.05
N LEU A 42 -17.09 -0.73 3.97
CA LEU A 42 -15.70 -0.93 3.57
C LEU A 42 -15.02 0.40 3.25
N ASN A 43 -15.70 1.30 2.54
CA ASN A 43 -15.17 2.64 2.25
C ASN A 43 -14.96 3.47 3.53
N ALA A 44 -15.88 3.39 4.49
CA ALA A 44 -15.73 4.07 5.77
C ALA A 44 -14.52 3.53 6.56
N LEU A 45 -14.25 2.22 6.49
CA LEU A 45 -13.10 1.58 7.14
C LEU A 45 -11.74 1.95 6.49
N LEU A 46 -11.73 2.43 5.25
CA LEU A 46 -10.51 2.95 4.61
C LEU A 46 -10.05 4.29 5.20
N LEU A 47 -10.94 5.01 5.88
CA LEU A 47 -10.60 6.30 6.46
C LEU A 47 -9.66 6.11 7.65
N PRO A 48 -8.56 6.88 7.73
CA PRO A 48 -7.68 6.83 8.88
C PRO A 48 -8.45 7.26 10.13
N HIS A 49 -8.57 6.36 11.10
CA HIS A 49 -9.32 6.58 12.34
C HIS A 49 -8.80 7.76 13.19
N SER A 50 -7.58 8.27 12.94
CA SER A 50 -7.00 9.37 13.71
C SER A 50 -5.96 10.15 12.90
N SER A 51 -5.85 11.45 13.18
CA SER A 51 -4.76 12.32 12.70
C SER A 51 -3.37 11.80 13.05
N ALA A 52 -3.24 11.01 14.12
CA ALA A 52 -1.98 10.37 14.53
C ALA A 52 -1.43 9.42 13.44
N ALA A 53 -2.27 8.86 12.58
CA ALA A 53 -1.81 8.09 11.42
C ALA A 53 -1.07 8.97 10.41
N CYS A 54 -1.62 10.16 10.11
CA CYS A 54 -1.00 11.14 9.24
C CYS A 54 0.30 11.70 9.85
N GLU A 55 0.29 12.01 11.15
CA GLU A 55 1.49 12.50 11.86
C GLU A 55 2.63 11.50 11.84
N ARG A 56 2.35 10.19 11.94
CA ARG A 56 3.37 9.14 11.77
C ARG A 56 4.01 9.18 10.38
N VAL A 57 3.22 9.40 9.32
CA VAL A 57 3.75 9.55 7.95
C VAL A 57 4.58 10.83 7.84
N PHE A 58 4.14 11.94 8.42
CA PHE A 58 4.90 13.20 8.43
C PHE A 58 6.22 13.09 9.20
N SER A 59 6.23 12.40 10.33
CA SER A 59 7.46 12.11 11.08
C SER A 59 8.47 11.33 10.23
N ARG A 60 8.00 10.34 9.45
CA ARG A 60 8.85 9.59 8.53
C ARG A 60 9.33 10.44 7.36
N MET A 61 8.48 11.31 6.82
CA MET A 61 8.86 12.29 5.81
C MET A 61 9.93 13.27 6.34
N ASN A 62 9.81 13.74 7.58
CA ASN A 62 10.81 14.57 8.24
C ASN A 62 12.13 13.82 8.46
N SER A 63 12.07 12.51 8.73
CA SER A 63 13.27 11.67 8.85
C SER A 63 13.99 11.50 7.50
N ILE A 64 13.25 11.40 6.40
CA ILE A 64 13.81 11.39 5.04
C ILE A 64 14.42 12.76 4.71
N LYS A 65 13.68 13.84 5.01
CA LYS A 65 14.10 15.23 4.83
C LYS A 65 14.92 15.71 6.04
N THR A 66 16.13 15.19 6.17
CA THR A 66 17.08 15.69 7.18
C THR A 66 17.48 17.14 6.90
N LYS A 67 17.96 17.87 7.92
CA LYS A 67 18.43 19.27 7.78
C LYS A 67 19.47 19.46 6.65
N SER A 68 20.33 18.47 6.41
CA SER A 68 21.34 18.48 5.34
C SER A 68 20.85 17.95 3.98
N ARG A 69 19.69 17.27 3.93
CA ARG A 69 19.09 16.69 2.71
C ARG A 69 17.64 17.18 2.53
N ASN A 70 17.46 18.50 2.50
CA ASN A 70 16.13 19.12 2.39
C ASN A 70 15.69 19.43 0.94
N THR A 71 16.60 19.38 -0.03
CA THR A 71 16.37 19.68 -1.47
C THR A 71 16.13 18.44 -2.33
N LEU A 72 15.52 17.40 -1.76
CA LEU A 72 15.14 16.22 -2.54
C LEU A 72 13.92 16.53 -3.41
N LEU A 73 13.97 16.11 -4.68
CA LEU A 73 12.82 16.17 -5.58
C LEU A 73 11.63 15.41 -4.96
N LEU A 74 10.41 15.90 -5.17
CA LEU A 74 9.19 15.30 -4.61
C LEU A 74 9.02 13.83 -5.02
N SER A 75 9.37 13.47 -6.26
CA SER A 75 9.34 12.09 -6.73
C SER A 75 10.31 11.20 -5.94
N THR A 76 11.50 11.71 -5.62
CA THR A 76 12.51 11.00 -4.81
C THR A 76 12.04 10.81 -3.37
N THR A 77 11.50 11.85 -2.72
CA THR A 77 10.99 11.72 -1.35
C THR A 77 9.80 10.77 -1.27
N LYS A 78 8.87 10.83 -2.23
CA LYS A 78 7.77 9.87 -2.36
C LYS A 78 8.29 8.43 -2.52
N SER A 79 9.26 8.24 -3.40
CA SER A 79 9.84 6.92 -3.66
C SER A 79 10.55 6.35 -2.42
N LEU A 80 11.32 7.17 -1.70
CA LEU A 80 11.98 6.79 -0.46
C LEU A 80 10.97 6.43 0.64
N LEU A 81 9.89 7.21 0.77
CA LEU A 81 8.82 6.92 1.73
C LEU A 81 8.19 5.54 1.44
N LEU A 82 7.79 5.30 0.19
CA LEU A 82 7.20 4.04 -0.26
C LEU A 82 8.17 2.86 -0.10
N ALA A 83 9.43 3.02 -0.49
CA ALA A 83 10.46 2.00 -0.32
C ALA A 83 10.65 1.65 1.16
N SER A 84 10.69 2.65 2.03
CA SER A 84 10.82 2.43 3.47
C SER A 84 9.61 1.69 4.06
N GLN A 85 8.39 1.98 3.57
CA GLN A 85 7.18 1.27 3.98
C GLN A 85 7.18 -0.18 3.49
N CYS A 86 7.63 -0.42 2.27
CA CYS A 86 7.77 -1.76 1.69
C CYS A 86 8.68 -2.64 2.56
N VAL A 87 9.86 -2.14 2.90
CA VAL A 87 10.81 -2.84 3.78
C VAL A 87 10.24 -3.05 5.18
N SER A 88 9.53 -2.05 5.74
CA SER A 88 8.87 -2.20 7.05
C SER A 88 7.75 -3.25 7.05
N LYS A 89 7.00 -3.40 5.94
CA LYS A 89 5.98 -4.47 5.81
C LYS A 89 6.59 -5.86 5.76
N ALA A 90 7.81 -5.99 5.23
CA ALA A 90 8.56 -7.24 5.21
C ALA A 90 9.30 -7.54 6.53
N ASP A 91 8.99 -6.83 7.62
CA ASP A 91 9.66 -6.96 8.92
C ASP A 91 11.17 -6.63 8.87
N GLY A 92 11.51 -5.62 8.06
CA GLY A 92 12.84 -5.02 8.00
C GLY A 92 13.72 -5.54 6.86
N CYS A 93 14.95 -5.02 6.81
CA CYS A 93 15.88 -5.29 5.70
C CYS A 93 16.29 -6.76 5.60
N GLY A 94 16.44 -7.45 6.74
CA GLY A 94 16.90 -8.85 6.76
C GLY A 94 15.90 -9.86 6.18
N LYS A 95 14.61 -9.51 6.16
CA LYS A 95 13.51 -10.34 5.66
C LYS A 95 12.93 -9.79 4.35
N PHE A 96 13.41 -8.64 3.90
CA PHE A 96 12.97 -8.04 2.65
C PHE A 96 13.55 -8.81 1.47
N ASP A 97 12.69 -9.56 0.78
CA ASP A 97 13.04 -10.22 -0.46
C ASP A 97 12.68 -9.32 -1.66
N ALA A 98 13.71 -8.92 -2.42
CA ALA A 98 13.55 -8.03 -3.55
C ALA A 98 13.11 -8.81 -4.79
N THR A 99 12.07 -8.33 -5.49
CA THR A 99 11.63 -9.00 -6.71
C THR A 99 12.68 -8.89 -7.82
N LYS A 100 12.63 -9.80 -8.81
CA LYS A 100 13.55 -9.78 -9.95
C LYS A 100 13.49 -8.45 -10.70
N GLU A 101 12.32 -7.83 -10.77
CA GLU A 101 12.09 -6.53 -11.38
C GLU A 101 12.84 -5.44 -10.62
N MET A 102 12.75 -5.42 -9.28
CA MET A 102 13.47 -4.46 -8.44
C MET A 102 14.99 -4.58 -8.61
N LEU A 103 15.50 -5.82 -8.67
CA LEU A 103 16.92 -6.09 -8.92
C LEU A 103 17.34 -5.63 -10.33
N ASN A 104 16.47 -5.81 -11.33
CA ASN A 104 16.73 -5.37 -12.70
C ASN A 104 16.81 -3.84 -12.82
N CYS A 105 16.00 -3.11 -12.04
CA CYS A 105 16.09 -1.65 -11.97
C CYS A 105 17.43 -1.15 -11.43
N MET A 106 18.12 -1.97 -10.63
CA MET A 106 19.42 -1.63 -10.03
C MET A 106 20.63 -2.08 -10.84
N ARG A 107 20.43 -2.60 -12.06
CA ARG A 107 21.55 -2.99 -12.93
C ARG A 107 22.29 -1.77 -13.45
N LYS A 108 23.60 -1.95 -13.68
CA LYS A 108 24.48 -0.92 -14.28
C LYS A 108 23.89 -0.34 -15.56
N SER A 109 23.42 -1.20 -16.47
CA SER A 109 22.81 -0.80 -17.75
C SER A 109 21.60 0.11 -17.61
N THR A 110 20.89 0.02 -16.48
CA THR A 110 19.67 0.79 -16.20
C THR A 110 19.99 2.08 -15.44
N MET A 111 20.85 2.01 -14.42
CA MET A 111 21.21 3.17 -13.59
C MET A 111 22.20 4.13 -14.26
N TYR A 112 23.15 3.57 -15.00
CA TYR A 112 24.16 4.33 -15.73
C TYR A 112 23.95 4.04 -17.20
N LEU A 113 23.10 4.85 -17.83
CA LEU A 113 23.09 4.93 -19.29
C LEU A 113 24.54 5.25 -19.72
N ASP A 114 25.07 4.58 -20.73
CA ASP A 114 26.41 4.82 -21.26
C ASP A 114 26.45 6.15 -22.02
N ILE A 115 26.23 7.26 -21.31
CA ILE A 115 26.22 8.63 -21.81
C ILE A 115 27.61 8.99 -22.39
N TRP A 116 28.66 8.30 -21.91
CA TRP A 116 30.03 8.44 -22.40
C TRP A 116 30.20 8.11 -23.89
N GLN A 117 29.33 7.29 -24.50
CA GLN A 117 29.41 6.97 -25.94
C GLN A 117 28.83 8.09 -26.84
N SER A 118 27.99 8.97 -26.30
CA SER A 118 27.46 10.13 -27.05
C SER A 118 28.37 11.35 -26.95
N ILE A 119 29.13 11.51 -25.86
CA ILE A 119 29.99 12.69 -25.63
C ILE A 119 31.30 12.61 -26.43
N ILE A 120 31.82 11.41 -26.72
CA ILE A 120 33.10 11.22 -27.43
C ILE A 120 32.95 11.31 -28.97
N LYS A 121 31.71 11.38 -29.49
CA LYS A 121 31.41 11.43 -30.94
C LYS A 121 31.08 12.82 -31.50
N THR A 122 31.25 13.88 -30.72
CA THR A 122 31.12 15.29 -31.19
C THR A 122 32.46 15.98 -31.11
#